data_AF-A0A383E5P0-F1
#
_entry.id   AF-A0A383E5P0-F1
#
_cell.length_a   1.000
_cell.length_b   1.000
_cell.length_c   1.000
_cell.angle_alpha   90.00
_cell.angle_beta   90.00
_cell.angle_gamma   90.00
#
_symmetry.space_group_name_H-M   'P 1'
#
loop_
_entity.id
_entity.type
_entity.pdbx_description
1 polymer ?
#
loop_
_entity_poly.entity_id
_entity_poly.type
_entity_poly.pdbx_seq_one_letter_code
_entity_poly.pdbx_strand_id
1 'polypeptide(L)'
;MKSTINTHLAILLLTGIGSSGLHAQQSPPKDPYRTVLVSGTVEAAESAKVENETGVDTKIVRIVEEGTMVKKGDLLMELDSYALTENTYSTEISILKAANALAKANGDVELAKIMNEFAMKVARNALQTAEANLKNFQAAGMKTTVEDLQARVAVT
;
A
#
# COMPACT_ATOMS: atom_id res chain seq x y z
N MET A 1 -60.24 -55.01 67.49
CA MET A 1 -59.22 -55.95 67.99
C MET A 1 -57.93 -55.17 68.18
N LYS A 2 -57.52 -55.00 69.45
CA LYS A 2 -56.26 -54.42 69.98
C LYS A 2 -55.93 -52.95 69.58
N SER A 3 -56.00 -51.98 70.49
CA SER A 3 -55.01 -51.69 71.58
C SER A 3 -53.76 -51.02 70.95
N THR A 4 -53.26 -49.83 71.31
CA THR A 4 -53.34 -49.01 72.53
C THR A 4 -52.37 -47.81 72.39
N ILE A 5 -52.65 -46.65 73.03
CA ILE A 5 -51.74 -45.84 73.90
C ILE A 5 -50.56 -45.12 73.21
N ASN A 6 -50.18 -43.84 73.41
CA ASN A 6 -50.47 -42.70 74.32
C ASN A 6 -49.87 -41.45 73.58
N THR A 7 -50.10 -40.17 73.87
CA THR A 7 -50.30 -39.45 75.14
C THR A 7 -50.79 -38.02 74.82
N HIS A 8 -51.68 -37.51 75.66
CA HIS A 8 -52.26 -36.14 75.72
C HIS A 8 -51.20 -35.02 75.82
N LEU A 9 -51.46 -33.73 75.52
CA LEU A 9 -52.29 -32.77 76.29
C LEU A 9 -52.28 -31.40 75.52
N ALA A 10 -53.44 -30.86 75.12
CA ALA A 10 -54.13 -29.65 75.63
C ALA A 10 -53.33 -28.33 75.52
N ILE A 11 -53.87 -27.16 75.14
CA ILE A 11 -55.07 -26.48 75.65
C ILE A 11 -55.57 -25.48 74.60
N LEU A 12 -56.89 -25.47 74.39
CA LEU A 12 -57.66 -24.40 73.75
C LEU A 12 -58.31 -23.56 74.86
N LEU A 13 -58.28 -22.22 74.76
CA LEU A 13 -59.22 -21.38 75.49
C LEU A 13 -59.52 -20.08 74.71
N LEU A 14 -60.75 -20.04 74.19
CA LEU A 14 -61.53 -18.88 73.78
C LEU A 14 -61.60 -17.82 74.90
N THR A 15 -61.72 -16.54 74.55
CA THR A 15 -62.98 -15.77 74.63
C THR A 15 -62.75 -14.26 74.43
N GLY A 16 -63.62 -13.61 73.65
CA GLY A 16 -64.31 -12.42 74.15
C GLY A 16 -64.07 -11.06 73.49
N ILE A 17 -65.19 -10.50 72.99
CA ILE A 17 -65.61 -9.08 73.05
C ILE A 17 -65.21 -8.16 71.88
N GLY A 18 -66.24 -7.63 71.21
CA GLY A 18 -66.36 -6.19 71.02
C GLY A 18 -66.04 -5.62 69.64
N SER A 19 -67.11 -5.18 68.97
CA SER A 19 -67.22 -3.91 68.22
C SER A 19 -66.26 -3.59 67.06
N SER A 20 -66.86 -2.87 66.10
CA SER A 20 -66.24 -1.94 65.15
C SER A 20 -66.07 -2.51 63.75
N GLY A 21 -66.69 -1.81 62.80
CA GLY A 21 -66.85 -2.25 61.42
C GLY A 21 -65.54 -2.60 60.75
N LEU A 22 -65.58 -3.66 59.94
CA LEU A 22 -64.60 -3.85 58.87
C LEU A 22 -64.85 -2.76 57.83
N HIS A 23 -64.30 -1.58 58.06
CA HIS A 23 -63.90 -0.72 56.97
C HIS A 23 -62.90 -1.52 56.14
N ALA A 24 -63.24 -1.77 54.88
CA ALA A 24 -62.30 -2.30 53.91
C ALA A 24 -61.08 -1.38 53.90
N GLN A 25 -59.97 -1.87 54.44
CA GLN A 25 -58.70 -1.15 54.34
C GLN A 25 -58.28 -1.22 52.87
N GLN A 26 -58.54 -0.15 52.14
CA GLN A 26 -58.00 0.03 50.81
C GLN A 26 -56.48 -0.09 50.93
N SER A 27 -55.94 -1.16 50.36
CA SER A 27 -54.50 -1.35 50.27
C SER A 27 -53.89 -0.13 49.58
N PRO A 28 -52.74 0.38 50.03
CA PRO A 28 -52.13 1.56 49.43
C PRO A 28 -51.95 1.34 47.92
N PRO A 29 -52.10 2.39 47.08
CA PRO A 29 -52.00 2.26 45.64
C PRO A 29 -50.69 1.57 45.28
N LYS A 30 -50.77 0.57 44.40
CA LYS A 30 -49.61 -0.17 43.91
C LYS A 30 -48.69 0.83 43.20
N ASP A 31 -47.61 1.22 43.86
CA ASP A 31 -46.63 2.16 43.32
C ASP A 31 -46.11 1.62 41.97
N PRO A 32 -46.35 2.31 40.84
CA PRO A 32 -46.06 1.76 39.51
C PRO A 32 -44.56 1.67 39.22
N TYR A 33 -43.68 2.18 40.09
CA TYR A 33 -42.25 2.20 39.85
C TYR A 33 -41.48 1.37 40.87
N ARG A 34 -40.85 0.30 40.39
CA ARG A 34 -39.88 -0.50 41.15
C ARG A 34 -38.48 -0.20 40.63
N THR A 35 -37.75 0.65 41.33
CA THR A 35 -36.33 0.90 41.05
C THR A 35 -35.50 -0.23 41.62
N VAL A 36 -34.69 -0.88 40.79
CA VAL A 36 -33.80 -1.96 41.22
C VAL A 36 -32.37 -1.47 41.05
N LEU A 37 -31.61 -1.44 42.14
CA LEU A 37 -30.18 -1.13 42.09
C LEU A 37 -29.46 -2.34 41.49
N VAL A 38 -28.83 -2.14 40.34
CA VAL A 38 -27.99 -3.14 39.68
C VAL A 38 -26.56 -2.66 39.78
N SER A 39 -25.71 -3.48 40.37
CA SER A 39 -24.27 -3.30 40.36
C SER A 39 -23.70 -3.82 39.04
N GLY A 40 -22.86 -3.03 38.38
CA GLY A 40 -22.12 -3.41 37.18
C GLY A 40 -20.81 -2.63 37.09
N THR A 41 -19.95 -3.03 36.16
CA THR A 41 -18.67 -2.36 35.89
C THR A 41 -18.81 -1.51 34.63
N VAL A 42 -18.18 -0.33 34.64
CA VAL A 42 -18.08 0.52 33.45
C VAL A 42 -16.82 0.12 32.69
N GLU A 43 -16.98 -0.18 31.40
CA GLU A 43 -15.88 -0.44 30.48
C GLU A 43 -15.82 0.63 29.40
N ALA A 44 -14.67 0.73 28.72
CA ALA A 44 -14.52 1.65 27.61
C ALA A 44 -15.45 1.25 26.46
N ALA A 45 -16.18 2.21 25.90
CA ALA A 45 -17.04 1.97 24.75
C ALA A 45 -16.24 1.58 23.50
N GLU A 46 -15.03 2.12 23.35
CA GLU A 46 -14.11 1.84 22.25
C GLU A 46 -12.67 1.91 22.77
N SER A 47 -11.79 1.03 22.27
CA SER A 47 -10.36 1.04 22.58
C SER A 47 -9.57 0.88 21.28
N ALA A 48 -8.48 1.63 21.15
CA ALA A 48 -7.60 1.59 20.00
C ALA A 48 -6.14 1.50 20.47
N LYS A 49 -5.35 0.69 19.77
CA LYS A 49 -3.90 0.57 20.00
C LYS A 49 -3.17 1.38 18.92
N VAL A 50 -2.21 2.19 19.34
CA VAL A 50 -1.39 3.00 18.44
C VAL A 50 0.03 2.43 18.46
N GLU A 51 0.53 2.06 17.28
CA GLU A 51 1.84 1.43 17.09
C GLU A 51 2.64 2.15 15.99
N ASN A 52 3.94 1.91 15.96
CA ASN A 52 4.80 2.40 14.89
C ASN A 52 4.63 1.54 13.63
N GLU A 53 4.16 2.15 12.54
CA GLU A 53 3.93 1.47 11.25
C GLU A 53 5.10 1.61 10.26
N THR A 54 6.14 2.39 10.60
CA THR A 54 7.27 2.65 9.67
C THR A 54 8.13 1.40 9.41
N GLY A 55 7.96 0.34 10.18
CA GLY A 55 8.72 -0.92 10.06
C GLY A 55 10.19 -0.80 10.48
N VAL A 56 10.59 0.35 11.00
CA VAL A 56 11.95 0.64 11.46
C VAL A 56 11.92 1.23 12.86
N ASP A 57 12.93 0.90 13.66
CA ASP A 57 13.14 1.51 14.96
C ASP A 57 13.52 2.98 14.76
N THR A 58 12.63 3.87 15.18
CA THR A 58 12.82 5.32 15.11
C THR A 58 12.60 5.93 16.49
N LYS A 59 13.27 7.06 16.72
CA LYS A 59 13.20 7.78 17.99
C LYS A 59 11.93 8.61 18.04
N ILE A 60 11.34 8.68 19.22
CA ILE A 60 10.24 9.60 19.50
C ILE A 60 10.82 10.99 19.71
N VAL A 61 10.41 11.95 18.88
CA VAL A 61 10.78 13.36 18.97
C VAL A 61 9.83 14.09 19.92
N ARG A 62 8.54 13.77 19.84
CA ARG A 62 7.50 14.37 20.69
C ARG A 62 6.42 13.35 21.03
N ILE A 63 5.87 13.46 22.22
CA ILE A 63 4.70 12.70 22.66
C ILE A 63 3.77 13.63 23.47
N VAL A 64 2.47 13.39 23.38
CA VAL A 64 1.48 14.08 24.22
C VAL A 64 1.55 13.61 25.67
N GLU A 65 1.14 14.47 26.61
CA GLU A 65 1.10 14.11 28.04
C GLU A 65 0.05 13.03 28.32
N GLU A 66 0.34 12.17 29.30
CA GLU A 66 -0.57 11.11 29.72
C GLU A 66 -1.87 11.69 30.32
N GLY A 67 -3.00 11.01 30.10
CA GLY A 67 -4.31 11.45 30.57
C GLY A 67 -4.92 12.61 29.76
N THR A 68 -4.28 13.04 28.67
CA THR A 68 -4.80 14.09 27.78
C THR A 68 -6.00 13.56 26.98
N MET A 69 -7.07 14.36 26.95
CA MET A 69 -8.23 14.11 26.07
C MET A 69 -7.87 14.51 24.64
N VAL A 70 -7.92 13.55 23.73
CA VAL A 70 -7.56 13.74 22.31
C VAL A 70 -8.75 13.42 21.40
N LYS A 71 -8.73 13.98 20.20
CA LYS A 71 -9.68 13.70 19.13
C LYS A 71 -9.03 12.86 18.04
N LYS A 72 -9.86 12.21 17.22
CA LYS A 72 -9.39 11.48 16.05
C LYS A 72 -8.65 12.42 15.11
N GLY A 73 -7.42 12.05 14.76
CA GLY A 73 -6.53 12.83 13.89
C GLY A 73 -5.57 13.75 14.64
N ASP A 74 -5.66 13.84 15.97
CA ASP A 74 -4.68 14.59 16.75
C ASP A 74 -3.32 13.88 16.71
N LEU A 75 -2.25 14.67 16.59
CA LEU A 75 -0.87 14.15 16.57
C LEU A 75 -0.47 13.71 17.98
N LEU A 76 -0.50 12.40 18.23
CA LEU A 76 -0.14 11.80 19.52
C LEU A 76 1.38 11.68 19.70
N MET A 77 2.10 11.38 18.61
CA MET A 77 3.52 11.08 18.63
C MET A 77 4.17 11.55 17.33
N GLU A 78 5.34 12.16 17.44
CA GLU A 78 6.20 12.53 16.32
C GLU A 78 7.44 11.65 16.34
N LEU A 79 7.72 10.98 15.21
CA LEU A 79 8.85 10.08 15.05
C LEU A 79 9.95 10.75 14.21
N ASP A 80 11.21 10.45 14.51
CA ASP A 80 12.34 10.95 13.73
C ASP A 80 12.31 10.36 12.32
N SER A 81 12.12 11.23 11.33
CA SER A 81 11.99 10.83 9.93
C SER A 81 13.31 10.95 9.15
N TYR A 82 14.41 11.41 9.75
CA TYR A 82 15.62 11.75 9.01
C TYR A 82 16.15 10.59 8.16
N ALA A 83 16.25 9.39 8.76
CA ALA A 83 16.71 8.19 8.05
C ALA A 83 15.75 7.72 6.94
N LEU A 84 14.44 7.88 7.15
CA LEU A 84 13.43 7.53 6.15
C LEU A 84 13.47 8.49 4.96
N THR A 85 13.64 9.78 5.24
CA THR A 85 13.80 10.83 4.23
C THR A 85 15.06 10.61 3.40
N GLU A 86 16.20 10.30 4.02
CA GLU A 86 17.45 10.00 3.32
C GLU A 86 17.32 8.75 2.42
N ASN A 87 16.66 7.70 2.90
CA ASN A 87 16.36 6.51 2.10
C ASN A 87 15.43 6.82 0.92
N THR A 88 14.47 7.72 1.11
CA THR A 88 13.57 8.16 0.03
C THR A 88 14.35 8.91 -1.05
N TYR A 89 15.19 9.87 -0.66
CA TYR A 89 16.02 10.63 -1.62
C TYR A 89 17.02 9.73 -2.36
N SER A 90 17.68 8.80 -1.67
CA SER A 90 18.61 7.87 -2.33
C SER A 90 17.90 6.94 -3.31
N THR A 91 16.66 6.52 -3.00
CA THR A 91 15.81 5.75 -3.90
C THR A 91 15.43 6.56 -5.13
N GLU A 92 15.01 7.82 -4.95
CA GLU A 92 14.65 8.71 -6.05
C GLU A 92 15.84 8.97 -7.00
N ILE A 93 17.03 9.24 -6.44
CA ILE A 93 18.28 9.37 -7.21
C ILE A 93 18.57 8.08 -8.00
N SER A 94 18.33 6.91 -7.42
CA SER A 94 18.56 5.63 -8.07
C SER A 94 17.59 5.40 -9.24
N ILE A 95 16.32 5.76 -9.07
CA ILE A 95 15.31 5.73 -10.13
C ILE A 95 15.71 6.66 -11.28
N LEU A 96 16.12 7.89 -10.98
CA LEU A 96 16.56 8.86 -11.98
C LEU A 96 17.78 8.37 -12.76
N LYS A 97 18.77 7.78 -12.08
CA LYS A 97 19.94 7.17 -12.73
C LYS A 97 19.53 6.02 -13.66
N ALA A 98 18.65 5.14 -13.21
CA ALA A 98 18.16 4.03 -14.01
C ALA A 98 17.38 4.52 -15.24
N ALA A 99 16.52 5.52 -15.08
CA ALA A 99 15.78 6.12 -16.19
C ALA A 99 16.69 6.76 -17.23
N ASN A 100 17.71 7.51 -16.80
CA ASN A 100 18.70 8.10 -17.70
C ASN A 100 19.55 7.05 -18.41
N ALA A 101 19.95 5.98 -17.72
CA ALA A 101 20.67 4.87 -18.32
C ALA A 101 19.83 4.16 -19.39
N LEU A 102 18.54 3.94 -19.12
CA LEU A 102 17.61 3.36 -20.09
C LEU A 102 17.43 4.27 -21.31
N ALA A 103 17.22 5.57 -21.10
CA ALA A 103 17.08 6.55 -22.18
C ALA A 103 18.34 6.60 -23.06
N LYS A 104 19.53 6.59 -22.45
CA LYS A 104 20.81 6.54 -23.15
C LYS A 104 20.95 5.25 -23.96
N ALA A 105 20.69 4.09 -23.35
CA ALA A 105 20.80 2.80 -24.03
C ALA A 105 19.86 2.70 -25.24
N ASN A 106 18.63 3.21 -25.11
CA ASN A 106 17.69 3.28 -26.23
C ASN A 106 18.21 4.18 -27.36
N GLY A 107 18.76 5.36 -27.01
CA GLY A 107 19.38 6.25 -27.97
C GLY A 107 20.58 5.62 -28.69
N ASP A 108 21.44 4.92 -27.96
CA ASP A 108 22.61 4.22 -28.51
C ASP A 108 22.19 3.11 -29.50
N VAL A 109 21.15 2.34 -29.16
CA VAL A 109 20.59 1.31 -30.06
C VAL A 109 20.03 1.91 -31.34
N GLU A 110 19.28 3.01 -31.24
CA GLU A 110 18.70 3.66 -32.41
C GLU A 110 19.78 4.27 -33.31
N LEU A 111 20.78 4.93 -32.70
CA LEU A 111 21.93 5.45 -33.43
C LEU A 111 22.68 4.32 -34.16
N ALA A 112 22.90 3.18 -33.51
CA ALA A 112 23.58 2.04 -34.11
C ALA A 112 22.81 1.50 -35.34
N LYS A 113 21.48 1.43 -35.28
CA LYS A 113 20.66 1.04 -36.45
C LYS A 113 20.83 2.02 -37.61
N ILE A 114 20.69 3.32 -37.34
CA ILE A 114 20.83 4.37 -38.36
C ILE A 114 22.22 4.31 -39.01
N MET A 115 23.28 4.16 -38.20
CA MET A 115 24.66 4.05 -38.70
C MET A 115 24.86 2.79 -39.55
N ASN A 116 24.30 1.65 -39.14
CA ASN A 116 24.37 0.41 -39.92
C ASN A 116 23.65 0.54 -41.26
N GLU A 117 22.44 1.10 -41.27
CA GLU A 117 21.69 1.35 -42.51
C GLU A 117 22.43 2.31 -43.44
N PHE A 118 23.01 3.37 -42.88
CA PHE A 118 23.80 4.34 -43.63
C PHE A 118 25.07 3.68 -44.22
N ALA A 119 25.81 2.91 -43.43
CA ALA A 119 26.98 2.17 -43.89
C ALA A 119 26.64 1.21 -45.04
N MET A 120 25.51 0.50 -44.94
CA MET A 120 25.01 -0.38 -46.02
C MET A 120 24.69 0.41 -47.30
N LYS A 121 24.08 1.60 -47.18
CA LYS A 121 23.80 2.46 -48.34
C LYS A 121 25.10 2.95 -49.00
N VAL A 122 26.08 3.39 -48.21
CA VAL A 122 27.39 3.82 -48.70
C VAL A 122 28.10 2.67 -49.43
N ALA A 123 28.12 1.47 -48.84
CA ALA A 123 28.74 0.30 -49.45
C ALA A 123 28.07 -0.09 -50.77
N ARG A 124 26.73 -0.06 -50.86
CA ARG A 124 26.01 -0.32 -52.12
C ARG A 124 26.31 0.71 -53.19
N ASN A 125 26.33 2.00 -52.85
CA ASN A 125 26.67 3.06 -53.79
C ASN A 125 28.11 2.91 -54.31
N ALA A 126 29.05 2.55 -53.43
CA ALA A 126 30.44 2.28 -53.81
C ALA A 126 30.54 1.09 -54.76
N LEU A 127 29.84 -0.01 -54.47
CA LEU A 127 29.78 -1.18 -55.34
C LEU A 127 29.21 -0.83 -56.73
N GLN A 128 28.06 -0.16 -56.78
CA GLN A 128 27.43 0.27 -58.03
C GLN A 128 28.35 1.18 -58.86
N THR A 129 29.07 2.08 -58.19
CA THR A 129 30.05 2.97 -58.85
C THR A 129 31.23 2.17 -59.42
N ALA A 130 31.75 1.20 -58.66
CA ALA A 130 32.82 0.33 -59.12
C ALA A 130 32.39 -0.54 -60.31
N GLU A 131 31.19 -1.11 -60.27
CA GLU A 131 30.60 -1.89 -61.37
C GLU A 131 30.39 -1.03 -62.62
N ALA A 132 29.87 0.20 -62.47
CA ALA A 132 29.69 1.14 -63.56
C ALA A 132 31.03 1.53 -64.20
N ASN A 133 32.05 1.78 -63.38
CA ASN A 133 33.41 2.07 -63.86
C ASN A 133 34.01 0.89 -64.62
N LEU A 134 33.86 -0.34 -64.11
CA LEU A 134 34.31 -1.56 -64.78
C LEU A 134 33.63 -1.71 -66.15
N LYS A 135 32.31 -1.54 -66.20
CA LYS A 135 31.54 -1.62 -67.45
C LYS A 135 31.98 -0.56 -68.45
N ASN A 136 32.15 0.68 -68.02
CA ASN A 136 32.60 1.78 -68.88
C ASN A 136 34.02 1.55 -69.42
N PHE A 137 34.91 1.03 -68.56
CA PHE A 137 36.27 0.67 -68.96
C PHE A 137 36.27 -0.45 -70.01
N GLN A 138 35.44 -1.48 -69.82
CA GLN A 138 35.30 -2.57 -70.78
C GLN A 138 34.70 -2.12 -72.12
N ALA A 139 33.69 -1.25 -72.10
CA ALA A 139 32.97 -0.83 -73.30
C ALA A 139 33.72 0.22 -74.14
N ALA A 140 34.37 1.19 -73.50
CA ALA A 140 35.01 2.32 -74.18
C ALA A 140 36.51 2.43 -73.89
N GLY A 141 36.92 2.17 -72.63
CA GLY A 141 38.30 2.34 -72.18
C GLY A 141 39.31 1.43 -72.85
N MET A 142 38.97 0.18 -73.14
CA MET A 142 39.86 -0.75 -73.86
C MET A 142 40.11 -0.33 -75.31
N LYS A 143 39.10 0.19 -76.00
CA LYS A 143 39.25 0.62 -77.39
C LYS A 143 40.16 1.84 -77.49
N THR A 144 39.93 2.86 -76.67
CA THR A 144 40.76 4.07 -76.66
C THR A 144 42.20 3.82 -76.22
N THR A 145 42.41 2.95 -75.21
CA THR A 145 43.78 2.60 -74.77
C THR A 145 44.55 1.82 -75.83
N VAL A 146 43.90 0.93 -76.57
CA VAL A 146 44.53 0.22 -77.70
C VAL A 146 44.83 1.20 -78.85
N GLU A 147 43.91 2.09 -79.19
CA GLU A 147 44.10 3.11 -80.23
C GLU A 147 45.28 4.04 -79.88
N ASP A 148 45.38 4.51 -78.64
CA ASP A 148 46.49 5.35 -78.17
C ASP A 148 47.84 4.60 -78.20
N LEU A 149 47.87 3.33 -77.78
CA LEU A 149 49.09 2.53 -77.83
C LEU A 149 49.53 2.25 -79.27
N GLN A 150 48.60 1.96 -80.17
CA GLN A 150 48.87 1.78 -81.59
C GLN A 150 49.38 3.08 -82.24
N ALA A 151 48.80 4.23 -81.90
CA ALA A 151 49.27 5.53 -82.38
C ALA A 151 50.73 5.81 -81.96
N ARG A 152 51.12 5.42 -80.74
CA ARG A 152 52.51 5.61 -80.26
C ARG A 152 53.52 4.69 -80.94
N VAL A 153 53.14 3.45 -81.23
CA VAL A 153 54.00 2.51 -81.97
C VAL A 153 54.18 2.95 -83.43
N ALA A 154 53.14 3.49 -84.06
CA ALA A 154 53.21 3.94 -85.47
C ALA A 154 54.05 5.21 -85.71
N VAL A 155 54.39 5.96 -84.66
CA VAL A 155 55.18 7.20 -84.73
C VAL A 155 56.69 6.95 -84.50
N THR A 156 57.09 5.70 -84.21
CA THR A 156 58.50 5.28 -84.05
C THR A 156 58.99 4.57 -85.31
#